data_AF-D3HKA9-F1
#
_entry.id   AF-D3HKA9-F1
#
_cell.length_a   1.000
_cell.length_b   1.000
_cell.length_c   1.000
_cell.angle_alpha   90.00
_cell.angle_beta   90.00
_cell.angle_gamma   90.00
#
_symmetry.space_group_name_H-M   'P 1'
#
loop_
_entity.id
_entity.type
_entity.pdbx_description
1 polymer ?
#
loop_
_entity_poly.entity_id
_entity_poly.type
_entity_poly.pdbx_seq_one_letter_code
_entity_poly.pdbx_strand_id
1 'polypeptide(L)'
;MYDKHSQFFRNQKEKLALDIRFFNVIKTSATTYELYRGFDNLASVIFSLPTLLIGIFGKTYPEMIAIEQIKLHKLTNLSNDFHMVSMSEDFEVAFDWGNGCFITIDPVLFRSFTVDVHETYRKNDLNLPGRMEREKEHVALVVPYCSIKKITVNNKDIANPFYLAISINNQEAIKAFKGIYCELVSLLRNKYTKELDPYEEKSALREYVAAYLQFYDNHSGGNNPFNKNHQEFVELYPEFMEYFFQANSHQLKSDLIKDNAMASSDNLFKEHFYTKSIDASFIHRFKETTTYYEDDWARPFYE
;
A
#
# COMPACT_ATOMS: atom_id res chain seq x y z
N MET A 1 3.80 34.57 25.67
CA MET A 1 4.83 33.57 25.34
C MET A 1 4.11 32.36 24.78
N TYR A 2 4.26 32.11 23.48
CA TYR A 2 3.70 30.94 22.82
C TYR A 2 4.61 29.75 23.12
N ASP A 3 4.04 28.72 23.73
CA ASP A 3 4.73 27.46 24.00
C ASP A 3 4.97 26.74 22.66
N LYS A 4 6.25 26.57 22.33
CA LYS A 4 6.74 26.25 20.97
C LYS A 4 7.06 24.76 20.80
N HIS A 5 6.31 23.91 21.50
CA HIS A 5 6.38 22.46 21.35
C HIS A 5 4.97 21.93 21.08
N SER A 6 4.63 21.80 19.80
CA SER A 6 3.51 20.96 19.36
C SER A 6 3.73 19.57 19.95
N GLN A 7 2.86 19.17 20.89
CA GLN A 7 2.86 17.86 21.51
C GLN A 7 2.76 16.77 20.42
N PHE A 8 3.91 16.18 20.06
CA PHE A 8 4.03 15.12 19.04
C PHE A 8 3.52 13.75 19.52
N PHE A 9 3.09 13.62 20.78
CA PHE A 9 2.46 12.42 21.31
C PHE A 9 1.33 12.82 22.25
N ARG A 10 0.08 12.47 21.90
CA ARG A 10 -1.10 12.68 22.76
C ARG A 10 -1.57 11.37 23.38
N ASN A 11 -2.13 11.51 24.58
CA ASN A 11 -2.47 10.49 25.55
C ASN A 11 -3.56 9.49 25.12
N GLN A 12 -3.35 8.28 25.65
CA GLN A 12 -4.25 7.17 26.02
C GLN A 12 -5.76 7.25 25.70
N LYS A 13 -6.23 6.13 25.12
CA LYS A 13 -7.63 5.67 24.92
C LYS A 13 -8.46 6.45 23.91
N GLU A 14 -7.97 6.62 22.70
CA GLU A 14 -8.80 6.98 21.55
C GLU A 14 -9.30 5.74 20.79
N LYS A 15 -10.62 5.70 20.59
CA LYS A 15 -11.34 4.68 19.79
C LYS A 15 -10.74 4.59 18.39
N LEU A 16 -10.74 3.38 17.81
CA LEU A 16 -10.42 3.13 16.40
C LEU A 16 -11.04 4.22 15.53
N ALA A 17 -10.20 5.06 14.92
CA ALA A 17 -10.65 6.05 13.96
C ALA A 17 -11.19 5.29 12.74
N LEU A 18 -12.53 5.26 12.60
CA LEU A 18 -13.25 4.59 11.52
C LEU A 18 -12.97 5.20 10.12
N ASP A 19 -12.29 6.35 10.06
CA ASP A 19 -11.96 7.02 8.79
C ASP A 19 -10.56 7.64 8.83
N ILE A 20 -9.90 7.64 7.67
CA ILE A 20 -8.60 8.26 7.46
C ILE A 20 -8.83 9.75 7.18
N ARG A 21 -8.26 10.63 8.01
CA ARG A 21 -8.48 12.07 7.88
C ARG A 21 -7.47 12.67 6.92
N PHE A 22 -7.96 13.54 6.03
CA PHE A 22 -7.14 14.29 5.09
C PHE A 22 -7.35 15.78 5.35
N PHE A 23 -6.27 16.56 5.44
CA PHE A 23 -6.34 17.98 5.71
C PHE A 23 -5.43 18.75 4.76
N ASN A 24 -5.96 19.78 4.10
CA ASN A 24 -5.22 20.63 3.16
C ASN A 24 -4.47 19.89 2.03
N VAL A 25 -4.84 18.66 1.71
CA VAL A 25 -4.32 17.92 0.55
C VAL A 25 -5.33 17.89 -0.60
N ILE A 26 -4.86 17.51 -1.80
CA ILE A 26 -5.67 17.19 -2.98
C ILE A 26 -5.62 15.68 -3.20
N LYS A 27 -6.79 15.07 -3.36
CA LYS A 27 -6.89 13.64 -3.68
C LYS A 27 -6.68 13.42 -5.17
N THR A 28 -6.21 12.23 -5.53
CA THR A 28 -6.08 11.82 -6.94
C THR A 28 -7.38 12.05 -7.71
N SER A 29 -7.29 12.81 -8.80
CA SER A 29 -8.43 13.15 -9.67
C SER A 29 -9.07 11.90 -10.28
N ALA A 30 -10.38 11.91 -10.56
CA ALA A 30 -11.08 10.85 -11.29
C ALA A 30 -10.54 10.60 -12.72
N THR A 31 -9.81 11.57 -13.28
CA THR A 31 -9.19 11.49 -14.61
C THR A 31 -7.90 10.67 -14.64
N THR A 32 -7.31 10.36 -13.48
CA THR A 32 -6.13 9.48 -13.39
C THR A 32 -6.59 8.02 -13.45
N TYR A 33 -6.44 7.38 -14.61
CA TYR A 33 -6.95 6.03 -14.83
C TYR A 33 -6.00 4.92 -14.37
N GLU A 34 -4.70 5.18 -14.45
CA GLU A 34 -3.66 4.23 -14.08
C GLU A 34 -2.58 4.94 -13.28
N LEU A 35 -2.01 4.21 -12.36
CA LEU A 35 -0.81 4.59 -11.62
C LEU A 35 0.21 3.46 -11.78
N TYR A 36 1.49 3.82 -11.73
CA TYR A 36 2.60 2.89 -11.90
C TYR A 36 3.52 2.96 -10.70
N ARG A 37 4.14 1.83 -10.39
CA ARG A 37 5.11 1.77 -9.31
C ARG A 37 6.17 0.71 -9.61
N GLY A 38 7.43 1.11 -9.66
CA GLY A 38 8.56 0.19 -9.71
C GLY A 38 9.33 0.12 -8.41
N PHE A 39 9.93 -1.04 -8.16
CA PHE A 39 10.87 -1.26 -7.06
C PHE A 39 11.68 -2.54 -7.29
N ASP A 40 12.96 -2.52 -6.90
CA ASP A 40 13.98 -3.52 -7.30
C ASP A 40 13.71 -4.96 -6.85
N ASN A 41 12.94 -5.16 -5.77
CA ASN A 41 12.60 -6.47 -5.24
C ASN A 41 11.16 -6.89 -5.54
N LEU A 42 10.56 -6.37 -6.62
CA LEU A 42 9.16 -6.59 -6.98
C LEU A 42 8.74 -8.05 -6.89
N ALA A 43 9.44 -8.96 -7.57
CA ALA A 43 9.08 -10.37 -7.61
C ALA A 43 9.06 -11.03 -6.21
N SER A 44 10.01 -10.67 -5.35
CA SER A 44 10.11 -11.20 -3.98
C SER A 44 9.00 -10.70 -3.06
N VAL A 45 8.32 -9.61 -3.41
CA VAL A 45 7.25 -9.00 -2.62
C VAL A 45 5.87 -9.35 -3.19
N ILE A 46 5.66 -9.10 -4.48
CA ILE A 46 4.33 -9.07 -5.09
C ILE A 46 3.68 -10.45 -5.23
N PHE A 47 4.46 -11.52 -5.28
CA PHE A 47 3.93 -12.87 -5.45
C PHE A 47 3.72 -13.62 -4.12
N SER A 48 3.98 -12.98 -2.97
CA SER A 48 3.72 -13.61 -1.67
C SER A 48 2.24 -13.58 -1.31
N LEU A 49 1.73 -14.64 -0.67
CA LEU A 49 0.35 -14.68 -0.18
C LEU A 49 0.04 -13.55 0.82
N PRO A 50 0.94 -13.18 1.74
CA PRO A 50 0.70 -12.00 2.57
C PRO A 50 0.43 -10.74 1.73
N THR A 51 1.27 -10.43 0.74
CA THR A 51 1.07 -9.24 -0.11
C THR A 51 -0.23 -9.31 -0.89
N LEU A 52 -0.64 -10.49 -1.32
CA LEU A 52 -1.91 -10.73 -1.99
C LEU A 52 -3.12 -10.32 -1.12
N LEU A 53 -3.03 -10.54 0.19
CA LEU A 53 -4.12 -10.30 1.13
C LEU A 53 -4.11 -8.89 1.74
N ILE A 54 -2.94 -8.31 2.01
CA ILE A 54 -2.81 -7.01 2.68
C ILE A 54 -2.15 -5.91 1.84
N GLY A 55 -1.79 -6.20 0.59
CA GLY A 55 -1.26 -5.23 -0.37
C GLY A 55 0.15 -4.75 -0.08
N ILE A 56 0.57 -3.70 -0.77
CA ILE A 56 1.84 -3.00 -0.54
C ILE A 56 1.55 -1.79 0.35
N PHE A 57 2.37 -1.53 1.35
CA PHE A 57 2.07 -0.47 2.31
C PHE A 57 3.32 0.14 2.94
N GLY A 58 3.15 1.36 3.44
CA GLY A 58 4.24 2.07 4.12
C GLY A 58 4.42 1.67 5.58
N LYS A 59 5.42 2.25 6.25
CA LYS A 59 5.75 1.93 7.66
C LYS A 59 5.23 2.95 8.68
N THR A 60 4.60 4.02 8.21
CA THR A 60 4.06 5.10 9.06
C THR A 60 2.57 5.28 8.83
N TYR A 61 1.78 5.33 9.91
CA TYR A 61 0.32 5.44 9.83
C TYR A 61 -0.21 6.61 10.65
N PRO A 62 -0.02 7.86 10.15
CA PRO A 62 -0.51 9.04 10.85
C PRO A 62 -2.03 9.00 11.00
N GLU A 63 -2.55 9.66 12.04
CA GLU A 63 -4.01 9.81 12.23
C GLU A 63 -4.64 10.74 11.18
N MET A 64 -3.85 11.70 10.71
CA MET A 64 -4.22 12.67 9.69
C MET A 64 -3.12 12.78 8.65
N ILE A 65 -3.51 12.74 7.38
CA ILE A 65 -2.63 13.02 6.24
C ILE A 65 -2.81 14.50 5.89
N ALA A 66 -1.83 15.30 6.29
CA ALA A 66 -1.73 16.72 5.96
C ALA A 66 -0.48 16.99 5.10
N ILE A 67 -0.31 18.25 4.69
CA ILE A 67 0.83 18.66 3.87
C ILE A 67 2.17 18.31 4.53
N GLU A 68 2.25 18.31 5.86
CA GLU A 68 3.44 17.94 6.62
C GLU A 68 3.84 16.48 6.36
N GLN A 69 2.88 15.56 6.26
CA GLN A 69 3.15 14.15 5.95
C GLN A 69 3.58 13.97 4.48
N ILE A 70 3.02 14.76 3.56
CA ILE A 70 3.43 14.73 2.15
C ILE A 70 4.85 15.28 2.00
N LYS A 71 5.16 16.40 2.66
CA LYS A 71 6.51 16.96 2.71
C LYS A 71 7.50 15.98 3.34
N LEU A 72 7.11 15.32 4.43
CA LEU A 72 7.95 14.32 5.07
C LEU A 72 8.24 13.17 4.09
N HIS A 73 7.21 12.64 3.42
CA HIS A 73 7.39 11.63 2.38
C HIS A 73 8.35 12.07 1.26
N LYS A 74 8.23 13.32 0.78
CA LYS A 74 9.06 13.84 -0.32
C LYS A 74 10.49 14.20 0.06
N LEU A 75 10.71 14.65 1.29
CA LEU A 75 11.95 15.35 1.67
C LEU A 75 12.85 14.51 2.58
N THR A 76 12.43 13.29 2.96
CA THR A 76 13.28 12.37 3.71
C THR A 76 14.01 11.41 2.77
N ASN A 77 15.28 11.15 3.05
CA ASN A 77 16.04 10.06 2.44
C ASN A 77 15.67 8.66 2.99
N LEU A 78 14.55 8.55 3.72
CA LEU A 78 14.04 7.28 4.18
C LEU A 78 13.42 6.55 2.99
N SER A 79 14.18 5.59 2.45
CA SER A 79 13.78 4.76 1.33
C SER A 79 12.69 3.73 1.71
N ASN A 80 12.18 3.00 0.71
CA ASN A 80 11.29 1.85 0.86
C ASN A 80 9.92 2.14 1.49
N ASP A 81 9.21 3.15 0.98
CA ASP A 81 7.84 3.51 1.40
C ASP A 81 7.72 3.77 2.90
N PHE A 82 8.78 4.29 3.52
CA PHE A 82 8.80 4.46 4.96
C PHE A 82 7.60 5.28 5.46
N HIS A 83 7.21 6.31 4.71
CA HIS A 83 6.08 7.17 5.01
C HIS A 83 4.80 6.72 4.32
N MET A 84 4.81 6.64 2.99
CA MET A 84 3.67 6.24 2.17
C MET A 84 4.17 5.48 0.94
N VAL A 85 3.27 4.74 0.29
CA VAL A 85 3.56 4.06 -0.96
C VAL A 85 3.51 5.08 -2.09
N SER A 86 4.66 5.30 -2.71
CA SER A 86 4.80 6.15 -3.89
C SER A 86 4.31 5.44 -5.16
N MET A 87 3.63 6.18 -6.03
CA MET A 87 3.17 5.77 -7.35
C MET A 87 3.29 6.97 -8.30
N SER A 88 3.37 6.73 -9.60
CA SER A 88 3.48 7.77 -10.63
C SER A 88 2.37 7.62 -11.69
N GLU A 89 1.91 8.72 -12.28
CA GLU A 89 1.13 8.65 -13.53
C GLU A 89 2.01 8.31 -14.75
N ASP A 90 3.33 8.41 -14.61
CA ASP A 90 4.31 8.19 -15.66
C ASP A 90 4.95 6.80 -15.53
N PHE A 91 4.73 5.94 -16.52
CA PHE A 91 5.26 4.58 -16.47
C PHE A 91 6.79 4.56 -16.62
N GLU A 92 7.41 5.55 -17.29
CA GLU A 92 8.87 5.61 -17.44
C GLU A 92 9.55 5.85 -16.09
N VAL A 93 8.93 6.70 -15.25
CA VAL A 93 9.38 6.93 -13.87
C VAL A 93 9.34 5.62 -13.07
N ALA A 94 8.23 4.88 -13.16
CA ALA A 94 8.11 3.59 -12.49
C ALA A 94 9.10 2.55 -13.04
N PHE A 95 9.31 2.53 -14.36
CA PHE A 95 10.31 1.67 -14.99
C PHE A 95 11.71 1.93 -14.45
N ASP A 96 12.10 3.20 -14.35
CA ASP A 96 13.40 3.62 -13.82
C ASP A 96 13.54 3.26 -12.34
N TRP A 97 12.51 3.53 -11.53
CA TRP A 97 12.49 3.20 -10.09
C TRP A 97 12.64 1.71 -9.79
N GLY A 98 12.16 0.86 -10.70
CA GLY A 98 12.18 -0.59 -10.52
C GLY A 98 13.15 -1.33 -11.43
N ASN A 99 14.02 -0.61 -12.14
CA ASN A 99 14.97 -1.18 -13.10
C ASN A 99 14.31 -2.19 -14.06
N GLY A 100 13.19 -1.79 -14.68
CA GLY A 100 12.40 -2.64 -15.58
C GLY A 100 11.39 -3.58 -14.90
N CYS A 101 11.24 -3.51 -13.57
CA CYS A 101 10.22 -4.22 -12.81
C CYS A 101 9.21 -3.25 -12.19
N PHE A 102 7.95 -3.28 -12.63
CA PHE A 102 6.92 -2.38 -12.11
C PHE A 102 5.51 -3.01 -12.13
N ILE A 103 4.59 -2.41 -11.39
CA ILE A 103 3.17 -2.74 -11.40
C ILE A 103 2.36 -1.60 -12.01
N THR A 104 1.30 -1.97 -12.73
CA THR A 104 0.23 -1.06 -13.15
C THR A 104 -0.94 -1.21 -12.19
N ILE A 105 -1.46 -0.09 -11.70
CA ILE A 105 -2.44 0.01 -10.63
C ILE A 105 -3.66 0.76 -11.14
N ASP A 106 -4.85 0.20 -10.94
CA ASP A 106 -6.13 0.91 -11.08
C ASP A 106 -6.50 1.54 -9.73
N PRO A 107 -6.51 2.88 -9.61
CA PRO A 107 -6.78 3.52 -8.33
C PRO A 107 -8.26 3.51 -7.93
N VAL A 108 -9.22 3.08 -8.76
CA VAL A 108 -10.67 3.25 -8.52
C VAL A 108 -11.11 2.89 -7.10
N LEU A 109 -10.67 1.73 -6.57
CA LEU A 109 -11.11 1.24 -5.26
C LEU A 109 -10.58 2.04 -4.07
N PHE A 110 -9.39 2.64 -4.19
CA PHE A 110 -8.73 3.33 -3.08
C PHE A 110 -8.42 4.80 -3.36
N ARG A 111 -8.90 5.35 -4.49
CA ARG A 111 -8.69 6.74 -4.94
C ARG A 111 -8.99 7.78 -3.87
N SER A 112 -10.03 7.55 -3.07
CA SER A 112 -10.39 8.45 -1.97
C SER A 112 -9.35 8.52 -0.85
N PHE A 113 -8.37 7.63 -0.87
CA PHE A 113 -7.26 7.53 0.07
C PHE A 113 -5.89 7.82 -0.56
N THR A 114 -5.88 8.21 -1.83
CA THR A 114 -4.66 8.56 -2.58
C THR A 114 -4.57 10.07 -2.70
N VAL A 115 -3.38 10.61 -2.41
CA VAL A 115 -3.07 12.04 -2.51
C VAL A 115 -2.27 12.29 -3.78
N ASP A 116 -2.68 13.30 -4.53
CA ASP A 116 -1.86 13.88 -5.60
C ASP A 116 -0.84 14.83 -4.97
N VAL A 117 0.44 14.47 -5.06
CA VAL A 117 1.52 15.24 -4.43
C VAL A 117 1.63 16.62 -5.07
N HIS A 118 1.54 16.70 -6.40
CA HIS A 118 1.82 17.92 -7.15
C HIS A 118 0.71 18.93 -6.95
N GLU A 119 -0.55 18.51 -7.08
CA GLU A 119 -1.70 19.37 -6.81
C GLU A 119 -1.76 19.78 -5.33
N THR A 120 -1.35 18.89 -4.43
CA THR A 120 -1.23 19.23 -3.00
C THR A 120 -0.18 20.31 -2.76
N TYR A 121 0.99 20.23 -3.39
CA TYR A 121 2.01 21.28 -3.28
C TYR A 121 1.51 22.61 -3.83
N ARG A 122 0.91 22.61 -5.04
CA ARG A 122 0.34 23.82 -5.64
C ARG A 122 -0.75 24.45 -4.79
N LYS A 123 -1.66 23.65 -4.23
CA LYS A 123 -2.72 24.14 -3.31
C LYS A 123 -2.17 24.85 -2.08
N ASN A 124 -0.96 24.49 -1.63
CA ASN A 124 -0.34 25.05 -0.42
C ASN A 124 0.75 26.07 -0.75
N ASP A 125 0.79 26.60 -1.97
CA ASP A 125 1.79 27.58 -2.44
C ASP A 125 3.24 27.10 -2.26
N LEU A 126 3.48 25.81 -2.50
CA LEU A 126 4.79 25.16 -2.43
C LEU A 126 5.26 24.70 -3.81
N ASN A 127 6.56 24.77 -4.04
CA ASN A 127 7.21 24.25 -5.25
C ASN A 127 7.94 22.93 -4.96
N LEU A 128 7.95 22.05 -5.96
CA LEU A 128 8.79 20.85 -5.97
C LEU A 128 10.11 21.17 -6.67
N PRO A 129 11.25 20.57 -6.26
CA PRO A 129 12.45 20.58 -7.07
C PRO A 129 12.18 20.04 -8.48
N GLY A 130 12.74 20.63 -9.53
CA GLY A 130 12.39 20.32 -10.93
C GLY A 130 12.55 18.85 -11.36
N ARG A 131 13.38 18.05 -10.66
CA ARG A 131 13.46 16.59 -10.88
C ARG A 131 12.22 15.85 -10.37
N MET A 132 11.64 16.30 -9.25
CA MET A 132 10.44 15.72 -8.65
C MET A 132 9.18 16.12 -9.42
N GLU A 133 9.21 17.23 -10.17
CA GLU A 133 8.10 17.61 -11.05
C GLU A 133 7.83 16.58 -12.15
N ARG A 134 8.82 15.79 -12.54
CA ARG A 134 8.68 14.74 -13.56
C ARG A 134 7.99 13.49 -13.03
N GLU A 135 8.00 13.28 -11.71
CA GLU A 135 7.52 12.05 -11.10
C GLU A 135 6.00 11.90 -11.13
N LYS A 136 5.24 13.00 -11.33
CA LYS A 136 3.76 13.02 -11.33
C LYS A 136 3.19 12.12 -10.22
N GLU A 137 3.69 12.36 -9.01
CA GLU A 137 3.60 11.39 -7.93
C GLU A 137 2.24 11.43 -7.24
N HIS A 138 1.75 10.24 -6.91
CA HIS A 138 0.64 9.99 -6.03
C HIS A 138 1.08 9.09 -4.87
N VAL A 139 0.52 9.34 -3.69
CA VAL A 139 0.87 8.58 -2.48
C VAL A 139 -0.37 8.04 -1.78
N ALA A 140 -0.24 6.84 -1.23
CA ALA A 140 -1.27 6.20 -0.41
C ALA A 140 -0.64 5.46 0.77
N LEU A 141 -1.43 5.19 1.82
CA LEU A 141 -0.95 4.39 2.96
C LEU A 141 -0.77 2.92 2.56
N VAL A 142 -1.69 2.41 1.74
CA VAL A 142 -1.73 1.05 1.21
C VAL A 142 -2.15 1.10 -0.26
N VAL A 143 -1.48 0.31 -1.10
CA VAL A 143 -1.91 -0.10 -2.44
C VAL A 143 -2.49 -1.51 -2.34
N PRO A 144 -3.82 -1.68 -2.46
CA PRO A 144 -4.44 -2.99 -2.36
C PRO A 144 -4.08 -3.89 -3.54
N TYR A 145 -3.86 -5.17 -3.27
CA TYR A 145 -3.48 -6.12 -4.32
C TYR A 145 -4.55 -6.28 -5.41
N CYS A 146 -5.83 -6.24 -5.01
CA CYS A 146 -6.97 -6.31 -5.94
C CYS A 146 -7.02 -5.15 -6.94
N SER A 147 -6.27 -4.07 -6.69
CA SER A 147 -6.16 -2.90 -7.56
C SER A 147 -4.97 -3.00 -8.52
N ILE A 148 -4.10 -4.01 -8.39
CA ILE A 148 -2.95 -4.20 -9.27
C ILE A 148 -3.42 -4.87 -10.54
N LYS A 149 -3.51 -4.11 -11.63
CA LYS A 149 -3.99 -4.59 -12.92
C LYS A 149 -3.00 -5.52 -13.62
N LYS A 150 -1.70 -5.20 -13.51
CA LYS A 150 -0.65 -5.86 -14.28
C LYS A 150 0.68 -5.83 -13.53
N ILE A 151 1.47 -6.88 -13.68
CA ILE A 151 2.79 -7.01 -13.08
C ILE A 151 3.79 -7.17 -14.23
N THR A 152 4.82 -6.33 -14.29
CA THR A 152 5.90 -6.43 -15.27
C THR A 152 7.20 -6.76 -14.55
N VAL A 153 7.83 -7.87 -14.91
CA VAL A 153 9.12 -8.31 -14.34
C VAL A 153 10.10 -8.47 -15.50
N ASN A 154 11.21 -7.73 -15.47
CA ASN A 154 12.24 -7.76 -16.52
C ASN A 154 11.64 -7.60 -17.93
N ASN A 155 10.76 -6.61 -18.11
CA ASN A 155 10.03 -6.33 -19.37
C ASN A 155 9.07 -7.43 -19.84
N LYS A 156 8.82 -8.46 -19.03
CA LYS A 156 7.79 -9.46 -19.29
C LYS A 156 6.53 -9.13 -18.50
N ASP A 157 5.43 -9.07 -19.22
CA ASP A 157 4.11 -8.86 -18.63
C ASP A 157 3.53 -10.16 -18.09
N ILE A 158 3.09 -10.10 -16.83
CA ILE A 158 2.47 -11.19 -16.10
C ILE A 158 1.07 -10.73 -15.70
N ALA A 159 0.06 -11.51 -16.10
CA ALA A 159 -1.32 -11.24 -15.72
C ALA A 159 -1.50 -11.41 -14.20
N ASN A 160 -2.19 -10.45 -13.56
CA ASN A 160 -2.61 -10.61 -12.17
C ASN A 160 -4.01 -11.23 -12.12
N PRO A 161 -4.16 -12.50 -11.71
CA PRO A 161 -5.47 -13.14 -11.61
C PRO A 161 -6.35 -12.58 -10.49
N PHE A 162 -5.76 -11.83 -9.55
CA PHE A 162 -6.44 -11.20 -8.42
C PHE A 162 -6.87 -9.76 -8.69
N TYR A 163 -6.62 -9.22 -9.89
CA TYR A 163 -7.14 -7.91 -10.24
C TYR A 163 -8.67 -7.91 -10.29
N LEU A 164 -9.31 -6.94 -9.63
CA LEU A 164 -10.74 -6.70 -9.69
C LEU A 164 -11.04 -5.44 -10.50
N ALA A 165 -11.55 -5.64 -11.72
CA ALA A 165 -11.95 -4.57 -12.62
C ALA A 165 -13.29 -3.93 -12.19
N ILE A 166 -13.25 -3.15 -11.11
CA ILE A 166 -14.43 -2.45 -10.59
C ILE A 166 -14.63 -1.14 -11.35
N SER A 167 -15.83 -0.97 -11.94
CA SER A 167 -16.18 0.29 -12.62
C SER A 167 -16.20 1.46 -11.63
N ILE A 168 -15.71 2.63 -12.06
CA ILE A 168 -15.80 3.89 -11.29
C ILE A 168 -17.24 4.27 -10.91
N ASN A 169 -18.23 3.76 -11.65
CA ASN A 169 -19.65 4.00 -11.38
C ASN A 169 -20.25 2.99 -10.39
N ASN A 170 -19.51 1.94 -10.00
CA ASN A 170 -19.96 0.96 -9.00
C ASN A 170 -19.74 1.50 -7.57
N GLN A 171 -20.58 2.43 -7.16
CA GLN A 171 -20.51 3.07 -5.85
C GLN A 171 -20.72 2.09 -4.69
N GLU A 172 -21.46 0.99 -4.91
CA GLU A 172 -21.65 -0.05 -3.91
C GLU A 172 -20.34 -0.77 -3.59
N ALA A 173 -19.63 -1.25 -4.61
CA ALA A 173 -18.33 -1.90 -4.45
C ALA A 173 -17.29 -0.95 -3.85
N ILE A 174 -17.24 0.30 -4.33
CA ILE A 174 -16.31 1.32 -3.81
C ILE A 174 -16.58 1.59 -2.32
N LYS A 175 -17.85 1.72 -1.91
CA LYS A 175 -18.21 1.96 -0.51
C LYS A 175 -17.94 0.75 0.38
N ALA A 176 -18.22 -0.46 -0.09
CA ALA A 176 -17.90 -1.69 0.63
C ALA A 176 -16.38 -1.82 0.85
N PHE A 177 -15.59 -1.58 -0.20
CA PHE A 177 -14.15 -1.62 -0.13
C PHE A 177 -13.56 -0.53 0.77
N LYS A 178 -14.19 0.65 0.84
CA LYS A 178 -13.80 1.72 1.78
C LYS A 178 -13.68 1.19 3.22
N GLY A 179 -14.63 0.37 3.66
CA GLY A 179 -14.62 -0.24 4.99
C GLY A 179 -13.40 -1.14 5.20
N ILE A 180 -13.17 -2.05 4.24
CA ILE A 180 -12.03 -2.99 4.25
C ILE A 180 -10.69 -2.22 4.26
N TYR A 181 -10.57 -1.16 3.46
CA TYR A 181 -9.37 -0.34 3.42
C TYR A 181 -9.10 0.36 4.76
N CYS A 182 -10.11 0.99 5.36
CA CYS A 182 -9.99 1.64 6.67
C CYS A 182 -9.65 0.64 7.79
N GLU A 183 -10.21 -0.56 7.73
CA GLU A 183 -9.91 -1.65 8.66
C GLU A 183 -8.44 -2.06 8.54
N LEU A 184 -7.95 -2.32 7.33
CA LEU A 184 -6.56 -2.64 7.08
C LEU A 184 -5.60 -1.56 7.60
N VAL A 185 -5.87 -0.30 7.28
CA VAL A 185 -5.07 0.83 7.76
C VAL A 185 -5.09 0.91 9.29
N SER A 186 -6.21 0.57 9.92
CA SER A 186 -6.31 0.52 11.38
C SER A 186 -5.48 -0.63 11.98
N LEU A 187 -5.50 -1.81 11.37
CA LEU A 187 -4.67 -2.95 11.76
C LEU A 187 -3.18 -2.62 11.62
N LEU A 188 -2.78 -2.04 10.50
CA LEU A 188 -1.40 -1.62 10.27
C LEU A 188 -0.99 -0.51 11.25
N ARG A 189 -1.83 0.50 11.47
CA ARG A 189 -1.57 1.51 12.50
C ARG A 189 -1.34 0.88 13.85
N ASN A 190 -2.21 -0.06 14.26
CA ASN A 190 -2.02 -0.77 15.51
C ASN A 190 -0.68 -1.52 15.48
N LYS A 191 -0.37 -2.31 14.45
CA LYS A 191 0.93 -3.01 14.32
C LYS A 191 2.14 -2.12 14.55
N TYR A 192 2.12 -0.89 14.04
CA TYR A 192 3.24 0.06 14.10
C TYR A 192 3.23 1.03 15.29
N THR A 193 2.11 1.18 16.01
CA THR A 193 1.96 2.21 17.08
C THR A 193 1.40 1.68 18.40
N LYS A 194 0.79 0.49 18.41
CA LYS A 194 0.14 -0.13 19.57
C LYS A 194 0.57 -1.59 19.65
N GLU A 195 1.10 -2.02 20.77
CA GLU A 195 1.26 -3.46 21.05
C GLU A 195 -0.14 -4.06 21.28
N LEU A 196 -0.85 -4.42 20.19
CA LEU A 196 -2.00 -5.31 20.29
C LEU A 196 -1.52 -6.62 20.92
N ASP A 197 -2.36 -7.19 21.77
CA ASP A 197 -2.10 -8.55 22.24
C ASP A 197 -2.03 -9.49 21.03
N PRO A 198 -1.08 -10.46 20.99
CA PRO A 198 -0.94 -11.36 19.85
C PRO A 198 -2.21 -12.14 19.49
N TYR A 199 -3.11 -12.39 20.45
CA TYR A 199 -4.41 -13.02 20.17
C TYR A 199 -5.37 -12.05 19.48
N GLU A 200 -5.44 -10.80 19.94
CA GLU A 200 -6.24 -9.75 19.32
C GLU A 200 -5.78 -9.44 17.89
N GLU A 201 -4.46 -9.36 17.65
CA GLU A 201 -3.90 -9.17 16.30
C GLU A 201 -4.34 -10.31 15.35
N LYS A 202 -4.26 -11.56 15.80
CA LYS A 202 -4.67 -12.72 14.99
C LYS A 202 -6.17 -12.72 14.68
N SER A 203 -7.01 -12.48 15.69
CA SER A 203 -8.45 -12.43 15.49
C SER A 203 -8.83 -11.35 14.48
N ALA A 204 -8.25 -10.16 14.62
CA ALA A 204 -8.56 -9.04 13.75
C ALA A 204 -8.02 -9.24 12.31
N LEU A 205 -6.84 -9.87 12.15
CA LEU A 205 -6.34 -10.28 10.84
C LEU A 205 -7.27 -11.29 10.15
N ARG A 206 -7.79 -12.26 10.90
CA ARG A 206 -8.72 -13.26 10.38
C ARG A 206 -10.05 -12.65 9.95
N GLU A 207 -10.59 -11.71 10.72
CA GLU A 207 -11.79 -10.95 10.39
C GLU A 207 -11.60 -10.14 9.11
N TYR A 208 -10.48 -9.41 9.01
CA TYR A 208 -10.11 -8.67 7.81
C TYR A 208 -10.01 -9.58 6.56
N VAL A 209 -9.33 -10.73 6.66
CA VAL A 209 -9.20 -11.67 5.53
C VAL A 209 -10.57 -12.20 5.12
N ALA A 210 -11.44 -12.55 6.08
CA ALA A 210 -12.79 -13.00 5.77
C ALA A 210 -13.59 -11.92 5.03
N ALA A 211 -13.52 -10.66 5.47
CA ALA A 211 -14.17 -9.54 4.81
C ALA A 211 -13.62 -9.29 3.39
N TYR A 212 -12.29 -9.39 3.21
CA TYR A 212 -11.65 -9.26 1.90
C TYR A 212 -12.05 -10.39 0.95
N LEU A 213 -12.10 -11.65 1.40
CA LEU A 213 -12.56 -12.78 0.58
C LEU A 213 -14.05 -12.65 0.22
N GLN A 214 -14.88 -12.21 1.17
CA GLN A 214 -16.30 -11.95 0.90
C GLN A 214 -16.49 -10.84 -0.14
N PHE A 215 -15.65 -9.82 -0.13
CA PHE A 215 -15.65 -8.78 -1.17
C PHE A 215 -15.37 -9.37 -2.55
N TYR A 216 -14.44 -10.33 -2.67
CA TYR A 216 -14.22 -11.04 -3.93
C TYR A 216 -15.43 -11.87 -4.34
N ASP A 217 -16.06 -12.62 -3.43
CA ASP A 217 -17.25 -13.41 -3.76
C ASP A 217 -18.40 -12.53 -4.30
N ASN A 218 -18.54 -11.31 -3.79
CA ASN A 218 -19.58 -10.38 -4.22
C ASN A 218 -19.25 -9.64 -5.53
N HIS A 219 -17.97 -9.41 -5.83
CA HIS A 219 -17.58 -8.45 -6.89
C HIS A 219 -16.63 -8.99 -7.97
N SER A 220 -16.11 -10.22 -7.85
CA SER A 220 -15.26 -10.85 -8.88
C SER A 220 -16.04 -11.51 -10.02
N GLY A 221 -17.38 -11.54 -9.93
CA GLY A 221 -18.24 -12.23 -10.88
C GLY A 221 -18.01 -13.75 -10.87
N GLY A 222 -18.24 -14.40 -12.01
CA GLY A 222 -18.10 -15.86 -12.13
C GLY A 222 -16.66 -16.40 -12.10
N ASN A 223 -15.65 -15.52 -12.11
CA ASN A 223 -14.24 -15.90 -12.22
C ASN A 223 -13.44 -15.55 -10.95
N ASN A 224 -14.00 -15.77 -9.76
CA ASN A 224 -13.27 -15.54 -8.51
C ASN A 224 -11.97 -16.37 -8.50
N PRO A 225 -10.78 -15.75 -8.43
CA PRO A 225 -9.52 -16.47 -8.31
C PRO A 225 -9.49 -17.30 -7.01
N PHE A 226 -10.00 -16.80 -5.89
CA PHE A 226 -9.95 -17.51 -4.61
C PHE A 226 -10.76 -18.82 -4.55
N ASN A 227 -11.73 -18.98 -5.44
CA ASN A 227 -12.54 -20.20 -5.57
C ASN A 227 -11.93 -21.24 -6.51
N LYS A 228 -10.71 -21.01 -7.02
CA LYS A 228 -9.99 -21.99 -7.84
C LYS A 228 -9.10 -22.85 -6.96
N ASN A 229 -8.96 -24.09 -7.38
CA ASN A 229 -7.95 -24.97 -6.87
C ASN A 229 -6.60 -24.68 -7.48
N HIS A 230 -5.61 -25.34 -6.92
CA HIS A 230 -4.22 -25.18 -7.31
C HIS A 230 -3.93 -25.53 -8.78
N GLN A 231 -4.50 -26.64 -9.27
CA GLN A 231 -4.30 -27.11 -10.62
C GLN A 231 -4.94 -26.15 -11.64
N GLU A 232 -6.17 -25.70 -11.38
CA GLU A 232 -6.87 -24.71 -12.19
C GLU A 232 -6.06 -23.41 -12.33
N PHE A 233 -5.39 -22.97 -11.27
CA PHE A 233 -4.52 -21.81 -11.32
C PHE A 233 -3.30 -21.98 -12.21
N VAL A 234 -2.64 -23.14 -12.13
CA VAL A 234 -1.47 -23.44 -12.96
C VAL A 234 -1.86 -23.51 -14.43
N GLU A 235 -3.02 -24.09 -14.74
CA GLU A 235 -3.54 -24.17 -16.11
C GLU A 235 -3.93 -22.79 -16.68
N LEU A 236 -4.52 -21.92 -15.86
CA LEU A 236 -5.01 -20.60 -16.31
C LEU A 236 -3.94 -19.49 -16.28
N TYR A 237 -3.01 -19.55 -15.34
CA TYR A 237 -2.03 -18.48 -15.08
C TYR A 237 -0.62 -19.04 -14.80
N PRO A 238 -0.03 -19.80 -15.75
CA PRO A 238 1.24 -20.49 -15.53
C PRO A 238 2.39 -19.55 -15.17
N GLU A 239 2.49 -18.38 -15.82
CA GLU A 239 3.55 -17.41 -15.52
C GLU A 239 3.40 -16.81 -14.12
N PHE A 240 2.18 -16.51 -13.67
CA PHE A 240 1.95 -16.02 -12.32
C PHE A 240 2.33 -17.09 -11.29
N MET A 241 1.94 -18.32 -11.55
CA MET A 241 2.19 -19.44 -10.65
C MET A 241 3.68 -19.73 -10.50
N GLU A 242 4.49 -19.60 -11.55
CA GLU A 242 5.94 -19.75 -11.48
C GLU A 242 6.57 -18.91 -10.35
N TYR A 243 6.21 -17.63 -10.26
CA TYR A 243 6.68 -16.76 -9.19
C TYR A 243 5.98 -17.01 -7.85
N PHE A 244 4.66 -17.26 -7.88
CA PHE A 244 3.87 -17.51 -6.67
C PHE A 244 4.39 -18.73 -5.90
N PHE A 245 4.77 -19.81 -6.59
CA PHE A 245 5.35 -20.99 -5.96
C PHE A 245 6.68 -20.73 -5.28
N GLN A 246 7.56 -19.99 -5.96
CA GLN A 246 8.88 -19.65 -5.41
C GLN A 246 8.72 -18.85 -4.12
N ALA A 247 7.77 -17.92 -4.09
CA ALA A 247 7.49 -17.08 -2.93
C ALA A 247 6.75 -17.82 -1.79
N ASN A 248 6.02 -18.90 -2.09
CA ASN A 248 5.12 -19.58 -1.15
C ASN A 248 5.39 -21.09 -1.04
N SER A 249 6.66 -21.51 -1.06
CA SER A 249 7.10 -22.91 -1.12
C SER A 249 6.62 -23.80 0.03
N HIS A 250 6.19 -23.22 1.15
CA HIS A 250 5.69 -23.93 2.33
C HIS A 250 4.16 -24.12 2.37
N GLN A 251 3.42 -23.60 1.39
CA GLN A 251 1.97 -23.70 1.42
C GLN A 251 1.48 -25.12 1.20
N LEU A 252 0.50 -25.50 2.02
CA LEU A 252 -0.22 -26.76 1.89
C LEU A 252 -0.97 -26.75 0.54
N LYS A 253 -0.96 -27.89 -0.14
CA LYS A 253 -1.84 -28.16 -1.27
C LYS A 253 -3.27 -28.32 -0.74
N SER A 254 -3.89 -27.22 -0.35
CA SER A 254 -5.32 -27.16 -0.10
C SER A 254 -6.07 -27.33 -1.41
N ASP A 255 -7.33 -27.77 -1.31
CA ASP A 255 -8.24 -27.86 -2.44
C ASP A 255 -8.56 -26.47 -3.02
N LEU A 256 -8.60 -25.38 -2.24
CA LEU A 256 -8.87 -24.03 -2.75
C LEU A 256 -7.90 -22.96 -2.20
N ILE A 257 -7.64 -21.91 -3.00
CA ILE A 257 -6.77 -20.79 -2.59
C ILE A 257 -7.36 -20.01 -1.41
N LYS A 258 -8.68 -19.85 -1.32
CA LYS A 258 -9.32 -19.20 -0.16
C LYS A 258 -9.04 -19.92 1.17
N ASP A 259 -8.93 -21.24 1.14
CA ASP A 259 -8.67 -22.02 2.35
C ASP A 259 -7.22 -21.81 2.81
N ASN A 260 -6.29 -21.69 1.86
CA ASN A 260 -4.91 -21.28 2.16
C ASN A 260 -4.85 -19.85 2.72
N ALA A 261 -5.60 -18.91 2.15
CA ALA A 261 -5.69 -17.54 2.67
C ALA A 261 -6.20 -17.49 4.12
N MET A 262 -7.25 -18.27 4.42
CA MET A 262 -7.80 -18.38 5.77
C MET A 262 -6.86 -19.11 6.75
N ALA A 263 -6.14 -20.14 6.31
CA ALA A 263 -5.20 -20.87 7.16
C ALA A 263 -3.97 -20.01 7.51
N SER A 264 -3.56 -19.11 6.61
CA SER A 264 -2.40 -18.21 6.79
C SER A 264 -2.75 -16.86 7.41
N SER A 265 -4.03 -16.54 7.66
CA SER A 265 -4.47 -15.21 8.12
C SER A 265 -3.74 -14.74 9.39
N ASP A 266 -3.48 -15.66 10.31
CA ASP A 266 -2.91 -15.37 11.62
C ASP A 266 -1.41 -15.02 11.57
N ASN A 267 -0.74 -15.28 10.44
CA ASN A 267 0.69 -15.05 10.26
C ASN A 267 1.01 -13.95 9.24
N LEU A 268 0.00 -13.26 8.68
CA LEU A 268 0.22 -12.29 7.59
C LEU A 268 1.26 -11.24 7.93
N PHE A 269 1.17 -10.58 9.09
CA PHE A 269 2.18 -9.61 9.51
C PHE A 269 3.54 -10.23 9.83
N LYS A 270 3.61 -11.50 10.24
CA LYS A 270 4.89 -12.16 10.49
C LYS A 270 5.61 -12.49 9.19
N GLU A 271 4.86 -12.80 8.14
CA GLU A 271 5.39 -13.31 6.87
C GLU A 271 5.53 -12.21 5.80
N HIS A 272 4.81 -11.09 5.93
CA HIS A 272 4.85 -10.01 4.97
C HIS A 272 6.20 -9.26 4.95
N PHE A 273 6.68 -8.91 3.76
CA PHE A 273 8.01 -8.30 3.56
C PHE A 273 8.23 -7.02 4.38
N TYR A 274 7.26 -6.12 4.38
CA TYR A 274 7.37 -4.81 5.02
C TYR A 274 7.31 -4.85 6.56
N THR A 275 6.78 -5.93 7.13
CA THR A 275 6.67 -6.15 8.58
C THR A 275 7.74 -7.10 9.10
N LYS A 276 8.15 -8.11 8.31
CA LYS A 276 9.25 -9.04 8.65
C LYS A 276 10.61 -8.36 8.71
N SER A 277 10.82 -7.31 7.91
CA SER A 277 12.06 -6.51 7.91
C SER A 277 12.18 -5.55 9.11
N ILE A 278 11.27 -5.62 10.08
CA ILE A 278 11.27 -4.76 11.27
C ILE A 278 12.07 -5.45 12.39
N ASP A 279 13.26 -4.94 12.64
CA ASP A 279 14.01 -5.15 13.88
C ASP A 279 13.38 -4.28 15.00
N ALA A 280 13.27 -4.79 16.23
CA ALA A 280 12.82 -4.04 17.41
C ALA A 280 13.60 -2.72 17.63
N SER A 281 14.88 -2.68 17.25
CA SER A 281 15.71 -1.47 17.27
C SER A 281 15.21 -0.40 16.30
N PHE A 282 14.52 -0.77 15.21
CA PHE A 282 13.99 0.15 14.21
C PHE A 282 12.76 0.92 14.71
N ILE A 283 11.97 0.31 15.61
CA ILE A 283 10.80 0.93 16.26
C ILE A 283 11.26 1.97 17.31
N HIS A 284 12.39 1.73 17.95
CA HIS A 284 12.90 2.53 19.08
C HIS A 284 14.08 3.46 18.75
N ARG A 285 14.63 3.44 17.54
CA ARG A 285 15.69 4.38 17.13
C ARG A 285 15.16 5.81 17.19
N PHE A 286 15.93 6.71 17.81
CA PHE A 286 15.79 8.14 17.58
C PHE A 286 15.88 8.33 16.07
N LYS A 287 14.79 8.78 15.47
CA LYS A 287 14.72 9.04 14.04
C LYS A 287 15.65 10.21 13.77
N GLU A 288 16.86 9.95 13.27
CA GLU A 288 17.70 10.97 12.66
C GLU A 288 17.02 11.35 11.34
N THR A 289 16.01 12.23 11.44
CA THR A 289 15.40 12.85 10.27
C THR A 289 16.37 13.89 9.76
N THR A 290 17.05 13.61 8.65
CA THR A 290 17.67 14.66 7.85
C THR A 290 16.52 15.54 7.33
N THR A 291 16.43 16.76 7.83
CA THR A 291 15.44 17.73 7.35
C THR A 291 15.85 18.22 5.96
N TYR A 292 14.93 18.84 5.21
CA TYR A 292 15.24 19.42 3.89
C TYR A 292 16.34 20.50 3.91
N TYR A 293 16.73 20.99 5.09
CA TYR A 293 17.86 21.90 5.26
C TYR A 293 19.22 21.19 5.28
N GLU A 294 19.22 19.90 5.62
CA GLU A 294 20.41 19.06 5.79
C GLU A 294 20.62 18.12 4.60
N ASP A 295 19.60 17.94 3.77
CA ASP A 295 19.71 17.27 2.47
C ASP A 295 19.89 18.31 1.36
N ASP A 296 21.11 18.39 0.84
CA ASP A 296 21.50 19.27 -0.27
C ASP A 296 20.59 19.12 -1.51
N TRP A 297 19.89 17.99 -1.65
CA TRP A 297 18.98 17.71 -2.76
C TRP A 297 17.51 18.04 -2.52
N ALA A 298 17.12 18.23 -1.26
CA ALA A 298 15.78 18.61 -0.83
C ALA A 298 15.68 20.10 -0.47
N ARG A 299 16.83 20.80 -0.45
CA ARG A 299 16.90 22.23 -0.19
C ARG A 299 16.09 22.98 -1.24
N PRO A 300 15.09 23.79 -0.85
CA PRO A 300 14.40 24.61 -1.82
C PRO A 300 15.39 25.60 -2.42
N PHE A 301 15.46 25.63 -3.76
CA PHE A 301 16.13 26.68 -4.51
C PHE A 301 15.28 27.95 -4.42
N TYR A 302 15.27 28.59 -3.25
CA TYR A 302 14.90 29.99 -3.18
C TYR A 302 16.18 30.79 -3.45
N GLU A 303 16.22 31.48 -4.58
CA GLU A 303 16.99 32.73 -4.67
C GLU A 303 16.36 33.78 -3.75
#